data_AF-A0A7C4SZM6-F1
#
_entry.id   AF-A0A7C4SZM6-F1
#
_cell.length_a   1.000
_cell.length_b   1.000
_cell.length_c   1.000
_cell.angle_alpha   90.00
_cell.angle_beta   90.00
_cell.angle_gamma   90.00
#
_symmetry.space_group_name_H-M   'P 1'
#
loop_
_entity.id
_entity.type
_entity.pdbx_description
1 polymer ?
#
loop_
_entity_poly.entity_id
_entity_poly.type
_entity_poly.pdbx_seq_one_letter_code
_entity_poly.pdbx_strand_id
1 'polypeptide(L)'
;PTRISKGFIYGRGACDAKSSLAAMILAASRFADQQDVGKIIVAAVSDEEGSSLGLKTLLQRGVDAEYAIFGEPSGIDNITVGYKGRLALKLICETPSVHASAPWMSENAVERLLEVWQAIKASLAEKNVDGDRYHSITACLTKIRGGSSHNVMPGRCTITVDIRVPPKYTTTQILNEVKEIIGRFERDLSFPKFDMQILDQTEPFEADRNSPILRALVRAILKVRGKRPMLLRKTGTGDMNTLGTVLKIPVVTYGPGNPHLSHTRKEGIEIKEFLQSIDILQTAIVELANLTVRK
;
A
#
# COMPACT_ATOMS: atom_id res chain seq x y z
N PRO A 1 9.94 -23.04 13.66
CA PRO A 1 8.80 -23.86 14.15
C PRO A 1 7.80 -23.03 14.97
N THR A 2 6.51 -23.34 14.81
CA THR A 2 5.43 -22.73 15.61
C THR A 2 5.56 -23.16 17.07
N ARG A 3 5.37 -22.22 18.01
CA ARG A 3 5.44 -22.51 19.44
C ARG A 3 4.54 -21.58 20.25
N ILE A 4 4.07 -22.07 21.39
CA ILE A 4 3.37 -21.26 22.39
C ILE A 4 4.30 -21.06 23.57
N SER A 5 4.46 -19.82 24.04
CA SER A 5 5.31 -19.52 25.19
C SER A 5 4.89 -18.19 25.82
N LYS A 6 4.75 -18.17 27.15
CA LYS A 6 4.48 -16.96 27.95
C LYS A 6 3.29 -16.13 27.43
N GLY A 7 2.21 -16.80 27.00
CA GLY A 7 1.00 -16.12 26.49
C GLY A 7 1.07 -15.67 25.03
N PHE A 8 2.13 -16.03 24.29
CA PHE A 8 2.29 -15.72 22.87
C PHE A 8 2.28 -16.98 22.00
N ILE A 9 1.73 -16.85 20.79
CA ILE A 9 1.91 -17.80 19.69
C ILE A 9 2.98 -17.22 18.76
N TYR A 10 4.08 -17.93 18.58
CA TYR A 10 5.15 -17.54 17.65
C TYR A 10 5.11 -18.41 16.40
N GLY A 11 5.35 -17.80 15.25
CA GLY A 11 5.39 -18.48 13.97
C GLY A 11 5.30 -17.50 12.81
N ARG A 12 5.80 -17.91 11.64
CA ARG A 12 5.64 -17.13 10.41
C ARG A 12 4.16 -17.03 10.04
N GLY A 13 3.68 -15.81 9.92
CA GLY A 13 2.30 -15.45 9.70
C GLY A 13 1.42 -15.44 10.94
N ALA A 14 1.97 -15.71 12.14
CA ALA A 14 1.21 -15.61 13.38
C ALA A 14 0.77 -14.16 13.66
N CYS A 15 1.56 -13.18 13.24
CA CYS A 15 1.12 -11.78 13.23
C CYS A 15 0.53 -11.42 11.87
N ASP A 16 1.24 -11.77 10.79
CA ASP A 16 0.99 -11.23 9.45
C ASP A 16 0.64 -12.29 8.39
N ALA A 17 -0.63 -12.55 8.08
CA ALA A 17 -1.82 -11.99 8.70
C ALA A 17 -2.80 -13.08 9.17
N LYS A 18 -2.29 -14.29 9.50
CA LYS A 18 -3.15 -15.45 9.82
C LYS A 18 -4.01 -15.23 11.06
N SER A 19 -3.52 -14.47 12.04
CA SER A 19 -4.34 -14.13 13.20
C SER A 19 -5.48 -13.17 12.86
N SER A 20 -5.26 -12.19 11.99
CA SER A 20 -6.35 -11.33 11.47
C SER A 20 -7.38 -12.16 10.72
N LEU A 21 -6.94 -13.04 9.81
CA LEU A 21 -7.83 -13.95 9.08
C LEU A 21 -8.62 -14.87 10.01
N ALA A 22 -7.96 -15.51 10.96
CA ALA A 22 -8.61 -16.39 11.93
C ALA A 22 -9.63 -15.61 12.78
N ALA A 23 -9.31 -14.38 13.19
CA ALA A 23 -10.22 -13.56 13.97
C ALA A 23 -11.47 -13.17 13.16
N MET A 24 -11.32 -12.84 11.87
CA MET A 24 -12.44 -12.55 10.97
C MET A 24 -13.34 -13.77 10.77
N ILE A 25 -12.76 -14.95 10.54
CA ILE A 25 -13.53 -16.20 10.39
C ILE A 25 -14.33 -16.49 11.67
N LEU A 26 -13.69 -16.45 12.83
CA LEU A 26 -14.32 -16.75 14.13
C LEU A 26 -15.35 -15.70 14.54
N ALA A 27 -15.18 -14.44 14.13
CA ALA A 27 -16.16 -13.41 14.35
C ALA A 27 -17.39 -13.63 13.47
N ALA A 28 -17.19 -13.79 12.17
CA ALA A 28 -18.27 -14.02 11.20
C ALA A 28 -19.06 -15.29 11.49
N SER A 29 -18.41 -16.38 11.94
CA SER A 29 -19.09 -17.65 12.21
C SER A 29 -20.14 -17.58 13.32
N ARG A 30 -20.09 -16.56 14.19
CA ARG A 30 -21.14 -16.34 15.22
C ARG A 30 -22.47 -15.87 14.65
N PHE A 31 -22.45 -15.39 13.41
CA PHE A 31 -23.61 -14.81 12.73
C PHE A 31 -24.12 -15.70 11.59
N ALA A 32 -23.63 -16.93 11.47
CA ALA A 32 -23.99 -17.84 10.38
C ALA A 32 -25.51 -18.06 10.26
N ASP A 33 -26.22 -18.06 11.39
CA ASP A 33 -27.68 -18.27 11.48
C ASP A 33 -28.46 -16.96 11.75
N GLN A 34 -27.81 -15.79 11.73
CA GLN A 34 -28.42 -14.51 12.07
C GLN A 34 -28.72 -13.68 10.81
N GLN A 35 -29.99 -13.32 10.61
CA GLN A 35 -30.43 -12.56 9.44
C GLN A 35 -30.43 -11.04 9.65
N ASP A 36 -30.36 -10.58 10.89
CA ASP A 36 -30.47 -9.17 11.29
C ASP A 36 -29.18 -8.35 11.09
N VAL A 37 -28.05 -9.02 10.80
CA VAL A 37 -26.75 -8.36 10.54
C VAL A 37 -26.38 -8.29 9.06
N GLY A 38 -27.27 -8.73 8.17
CA GLY A 38 -27.04 -8.76 6.72
C GLY A 38 -26.09 -9.87 6.27
N LYS A 39 -25.60 -9.77 5.03
CA LYS A 39 -24.70 -10.76 4.41
C LYS A 39 -23.25 -10.48 4.78
N ILE A 40 -22.57 -11.47 5.36
CA ILE A 40 -21.15 -11.40 5.68
C ILE A 40 -20.37 -12.28 4.70
N ILE A 41 -19.36 -11.70 4.05
CA ILE A 41 -18.44 -12.41 3.17
C ILE A 41 -17.06 -12.38 3.82
N VAL A 42 -16.48 -13.56 4.07
CA VAL A 42 -15.08 -13.69 4.48
C VAL A 42 -14.28 -14.23 3.32
N ALA A 43 -13.28 -13.49 2.86
CA ALA A 43 -12.41 -13.87 1.77
C ALA A 43 -10.98 -14.09 2.27
N ALA A 44 -10.48 -15.31 2.13
CA ALA A 44 -9.06 -15.62 2.29
C ALA A 44 -8.37 -15.52 0.92
N VAL A 45 -7.59 -14.47 0.71
CA VAL A 45 -6.87 -14.23 -0.55
C VAL A 45 -5.40 -14.59 -0.41
N SER A 46 -4.77 -14.90 -1.54
CA SER A 46 -3.35 -15.24 -1.64
C SER A 46 -2.55 -14.17 -2.37
N ASP A 47 -1.22 -14.20 -2.18
CA ASP A 47 -0.24 -13.39 -2.92
C ASP A 47 -0.29 -11.87 -2.63
N GLU A 48 -0.80 -11.44 -1.48
CA GLU A 48 -0.76 -10.03 -1.04
C GLU A 48 0.69 -9.50 -1.02
N GLU A 49 1.61 -10.30 -0.45
CA GLU A 49 3.05 -10.05 -0.35
C GLU A 49 3.80 -9.91 -1.69
N GLY A 50 3.11 -10.19 -2.79
CA GLY A 50 3.65 -10.22 -4.14
C GLY A 50 2.86 -9.27 -5.05
N SER A 51 2.01 -9.86 -5.89
CA SER A 51 1.27 -9.12 -6.93
C SER A 51 -0.20 -8.86 -6.58
N SER A 52 -0.63 -9.26 -5.38
CA SER A 52 -2.03 -9.27 -4.91
C SER A 52 -2.98 -9.99 -5.86
N LEU A 53 -2.52 -11.06 -6.51
CA LEU A 53 -3.29 -11.75 -7.55
C LEU A 53 -4.61 -12.33 -7.00
N GLY A 54 -4.62 -12.80 -5.75
CA GLY A 54 -5.81 -13.32 -5.09
C GLY A 54 -6.92 -12.28 -4.97
N LEU A 55 -6.59 -11.08 -4.47
CA LEU A 55 -7.55 -9.98 -4.38
C LEU A 55 -8.01 -9.53 -5.77
N LYS A 56 -7.09 -9.35 -6.72
CA LYS A 56 -7.42 -8.94 -8.10
C LYS A 56 -8.40 -9.92 -8.75
N THR A 57 -8.19 -11.23 -8.56
CA THR A 57 -9.09 -12.28 -9.07
C THR A 57 -10.45 -12.22 -8.40
N LEU A 58 -10.49 -12.00 -7.08
CA LEU A 58 -11.74 -11.86 -6.34
C LEU A 58 -12.57 -10.66 -6.85
N LEU A 59 -11.93 -9.51 -7.04
CA LEU A 59 -12.58 -8.30 -7.55
C LEU A 59 -13.08 -8.49 -8.99
N GLN A 60 -12.32 -9.17 -9.85
CA GLN A 60 -12.75 -9.48 -11.21
C GLN A 60 -13.99 -10.39 -11.28
N ARG A 61 -14.15 -11.29 -10.31
CA ARG A 61 -15.33 -12.17 -10.21
C ARG A 61 -16.57 -11.44 -9.70
N GLY A 62 -16.41 -10.22 -9.20
CA GLY A 62 -17.48 -9.45 -8.57
C GLY A 62 -17.65 -9.85 -7.11
N VAL A 63 -17.53 -8.85 -6.23
CA VAL A 63 -17.92 -8.96 -4.83
C VAL A 63 -19.00 -7.93 -4.57
N ASP A 64 -20.16 -8.40 -4.12
CA ASP A 64 -21.27 -7.55 -3.72
C ASP A 64 -21.17 -7.28 -2.22
N ALA A 65 -20.67 -6.09 -1.87
CA ALA A 65 -20.47 -5.63 -0.51
C ALA A 65 -20.59 -4.11 -0.44
N GLU A 66 -21.16 -3.59 0.65
CA GLU A 66 -21.31 -2.15 0.90
C GLU A 66 -20.19 -1.57 1.76
N TYR A 67 -19.48 -2.43 2.51
CA TYR A 67 -18.39 -2.08 3.41
C TYR A 67 -17.37 -3.22 3.42
N ALA A 68 -16.11 -2.91 3.72
CA ALA A 68 -15.11 -3.96 3.93
C ALA A 68 -14.12 -3.66 5.06
N ILE A 69 -13.63 -4.73 5.67
CA ILE A 69 -12.48 -4.69 6.58
C ILE A 69 -11.35 -5.50 5.93
N PHE A 70 -10.20 -4.87 5.72
CA PHE A 70 -8.97 -5.55 5.33
C PHE A 70 -8.21 -6.00 6.58
N GLY A 71 -7.84 -7.28 6.63
CA GLY A 71 -7.33 -7.93 7.84
C GLY A 71 -5.81 -7.95 7.92
N GLU A 72 -5.23 -6.94 8.55
CA GLU A 72 -3.77 -6.77 8.70
C GLU A 72 -3.41 -6.38 10.14
N PRO A 73 -2.21 -6.72 10.64
CA PRO A 73 -1.78 -6.25 11.95
C PRO A 73 -1.69 -4.71 11.97
N SER A 74 -2.57 -4.11 12.76
CA SER A 74 -2.51 -2.70 13.15
C SER A 74 -2.28 -2.53 14.65
N GLY A 75 -2.35 -3.63 15.42
CA GLY A 75 -2.49 -3.64 16.86
C GLY A 75 -3.95 -3.47 17.26
N ILE A 76 -4.37 -4.19 18.29
CA ILE A 76 -5.79 -4.27 18.71
C ILE A 76 -6.45 -2.92 19.02
N ASP A 77 -5.66 -1.92 19.42
CA ASP A 77 -6.16 -0.61 19.83
C ASP A 77 -6.11 0.44 18.70
N ASN A 78 -5.88 -0.01 17.46
CA ASN A 78 -5.66 0.87 16.32
C ASN A 78 -6.50 0.44 15.12
N ILE A 79 -6.95 1.43 14.34
CA ILE A 79 -7.60 1.20 13.04
C ILE A 79 -6.77 1.92 11.98
N THR A 80 -6.33 1.22 10.94
CA THR A 80 -5.69 1.90 9.82
C THR A 80 -6.75 2.39 8.86
N VAL A 81 -6.79 3.71 8.68
CA VAL A 81 -7.81 4.40 7.88
C VAL A 81 -7.27 4.90 6.53
N GLY A 82 -5.97 4.82 6.29
CA GLY A 82 -5.43 5.28 5.03
C GLY A 82 -4.04 4.74 4.71
N TYR A 83 -3.81 4.60 3.42
CA TYR A 83 -2.56 4.15 2.82
C TYR A 83 -2.20 5.06 1.65
N LYS A 84 -0.90 5.36 1.54
CA LYS A 84 -0.39 6.00 0.33
C LYS A 84 -0.48 5.04 -0.84
N GLY A 85 -0.72 5.60 -2.02
CA GLY A 85 -0.56 4.91 -3.28
C GLY A 85 0.92 4.70 -3.59
N ARG A 86 1.16 3.92 -4.64
CA ARG A 86 2.50 3.60 -5.12
C ARG A 86 2.54 3.67 -6.64
N LEU A 87 3.59 4.30 -7.14
CA LEU A 87 3.95 4.29 -8.55
C LEU A 87 5.41 3.85 -8.64
N ALA A 88 5.64 2.64 -9.15
CA ALA A 88 6.97 2.13 -9.43
C ALA A 88 7.24 2.24 -10.92
N LEU A 89 8.28 2.99 -11.30
CA LEU A 89 8.61 3.28 -12.68
C LEU A 89 10.01 2.78 -13.00
N LYS A 90 10.19 2.28 -14.21
CA LYS A 90 11.50 2.07 -14.81
C LYS A 90 11.68 3.10 -15.92
N LEU A 91 12.68 3.96 -15.75
CA LEU A 91 13.06 4.97 -16.74
C LEU A 91 14.30 4.47 -17.49
N ILE A 92 14.34 4.70 -18.79
CA ILE A 92 15.39 4.24 -19.69
C ILE A 92 15.86 5.45 -20.47
N CYS A 93 17.18 5.61 -20.61
CA CYS A 93 17.79 6.57 -21.53
C CYS A 93 18.70 5.81 -22.49
N GLU A 94 18.61 6.15 -23.77
CA GLU A 94 19.49 5.65 -24.83
C GLU A 94 20.14 6.80 -25.58
N THR A 95 21.44 6.64 -25.86
CA THR A 95 22.30 7.55 -26.61
C THR A 95 23.35 6.74 -27.40
N PRO A 96 23.97 7.30 -28.45
CA PRO A 96 25.11 6.67 -29.11
C PRO A 96 26.28 6.45 -28.14
N SER A 97 26.82 5.24 -28.09
CA SER A 97 28.05 4.96 -27.34
C SER A 97 29.25 5.49 -28.11
N VAL A 98 30.15 6.21 -27.44
CA VAL A 98 31.38 6.77 -28.02
C VAL A 98 32.58 6.46 -27.13
N HIS A 99 33.78 6.58 -27.70
CA HIS A 99 35.01 6.45 -26.90
C HIS A 99 35.07 7.58 -25.87
N ALA A 100 35.45 7.25 -24.63
CA ALA A 100 35.44 8.21 -23.51
C ALA A 100 36.36 9.42 -23.71
N SER A 101 37.33 9.33 -24.64
CA SER A 101 38.21 10.46 -25.00
C SER A 101 37.55 11.52 -25.90
N ALA A 102 36.37 11.24 -26.45
CA ALA A 102 35.62 12.16 -27.31
C ALA A 102 34.19 12.36 -26.79
N PRO A 103 34.00 12.83 -25.54
CA PRO A 103 32.68 12.91 -24.90
C PRO A 103 31.74 13.89 -25.59
N TRP A 104 32.23 14.86 -26.36
CA TRP A 104 31.38 15.80 -27.12
C TRP A 104 30.65 15.17 -28.31
N MET A 105 30.98 13.94 -28.69
CA MET A 105 30.37 13.24 -29.83
C MET A 105 28.98 12.67 -29.51
N SER A 106 28.60 12.58 -28.23
CA SER A 106 27.26 12.14 -27.82
C SER A 106 26.93 12.60 -26.41
N GLU A 107 25.71 12.31 -25.95
CA GLU A 107 25.31 12.55 -24.57
C GLU A 107 25.50 11.26 -23.73
N ASN A 108 25.84 11.41 -22.46
CA ASN A 108 26.00 10.28 -21.56
C ASN A 108 24.64 9.85 -20.99
N ALA A 109 24.18 8.64 -21.33
CA ALA A 109 22.86 8.16 -20.92
C ALA A 109 22.70 8.07 -19.38
N VAL A 110 23.79 7.85 -18.64
CA VAL A 110 23.74 7.83 -17.16
C VAL A 110 23.50 9.24 -16.63
N GLU A 111 24.28 10.21 -17.08
CA GLU A 111 24.16 11.61 -16.62
C GLU A 111 22.79 12.19 -16.96
N ARG A 112 22.31 11.99 -18.20
CA ARG A 112 21.00 12.48 -18.64
C ARG A 112 19.85 11.89 -17.82
N LEU A 113 19.90 10.60 -17.50
CA LEU A 113 18.86 9.96 -16.69
C LEU A 113 18.92 10.43 -15.22
N LEU A 114 20.10 10.77 -14.71
CA LEU A 114 20.24 11.40 -13.38
C LEU A 114 19.68 12.82 -13.38
N GLU A 115 19.89 13.63 -14.42
CA GLU A 115 19.30 14.97 -14.53
C GLU A 115 17.77 14.91 -14.55
N VAL A 116 17.19 14.00 -15.35
CA VAL A 116 15.74 13.73 -15.36
C VAL A 116 15.25 13.36 -13.97
N TRP A 117 15.96 12.47 -13.27
CA TRP A 117 15.59 12.06 -11.91
C TRP A 117 15.65 13.21 -10.91
N GLN A 118 16.66 14.10 -11.00
CA GLN A 118 16.72 15.28 -10.13
C GLN A 118 15.56 16.23 -10.40
N ALA A 119 15.20 16.46 -11.67
CA ALA A 119 14.05 17.27 -12.04
C ALA A 119 12.73 16.68 -11.52
N ILE A 120 12.54 15.36 -11.62
CA ILE A 120 11.40 14.66 -11.03
C ILE A 120 11.36 14.89 -9.51
N LYS A 121 12.45 14.63 -8.79
CA LYS A 121 12.49 14.84 -7.34
C LYS A 121 12.18 16.27 -6.93
N ALA A 122 12.72 17.27 -7.64
CA ALA A 122 12.47 18.67 -7.37
C ALA A 122 10.98 19.00 -7.52
N SER A 123 10.37 18.59 -8.64
CA SER A 123 8.94 18.81 -8.92
C SER A 123 8.01 18.11 -7.91
N LEU A 124 8.37 16.91 -7.46
CA LEU A 124 7.60 16.19 -6.43
C LEU A 124 7.81 16.80 -5.04
N ALA A 125 8.98 17.35 -4.74
CA ALA A 125 9.29 17.95 -3.43
C ALA A 125 8.47 19.23 -3.16
N GLU A 126 8.06 19.97 -4.20
CA GLU A 126 7.15 21.12 -4.07
C GLU A 126 5.78 20.75 -3.49
N LYS A 127 5.41 19.47 -3.54
CA LYS A 127 4.14 18.94 -3.02
C LYS A 127 4.27 18.39 -1.60
N ASN A 128 5.44 18.52 -0.98
CA ASN A 128 5.66 18.07 0.39
C ASN A 128 5.01 19.01 1.38
N VAL A 129 4.47 18.42 2.43
CA VAL A 129 3.94 19.11 3.60
C VAL A 129 4.97 18.97 4.71
N ASP A 130 5.45 20.10 5.22
CA ASP A 130 6.49 20.10 6.26
C ASP A 130 6.01 19.32 7.50
N GLY A 131 6.90 18.49 8.04
CA GLY A 131 6.61 17.60 9.17
C GLY A 131 5.62 16.46 8.90
N ASP A 132 4.97 16.39 7.73
CA ASP A 132 3.91 15.41 7.44
C ASP A 132 4.25 14.47 6.28
N ARG A 133 4.83 13.32 6.63
CA ARG A 133 5.24 12.30 5.65
C ARG A 133 4.07 11.60 4.96
N TYR A 134 2.90 11.56 5.60
CA TYR A 134 1.74 10.87 5.03
C TYR A 134 1.09 11.71 3.93
N HIS A 135 0.97 13.03 4.12
CA HIS A 135 0.41 13.93 3.12
C HIS A 135 1.44 14.45 2.10
N SER A 136 2.72 14.12 2.26
CA SER A 136 3.80 14.43 1.31
C SER A 136 3.94 13.37 0.22
N ILE A 137 4.52 13.73 -0.93
CA ILE A 137 5.02 12.74 -1.90
C ILE A 137 6.43 12.32 -1.49
N THR A 138 6.71 11.02 -1.49
CA THR A 138 8.08 10.54 -1.22
C THR A 138 8.56 9.71 -2.38
N ALA A 139 9.75 9.97 -2.88
CA ALA A 139 10.30 9.29 -4.04
C ALA A 139 11.74 8.83 -3.77
N CYS A 140 12.09 7.61 -4.19
CA CYS A 140 13.45 7.10 -4.07
C CYS A 140 13.90 6.31 -5.31
N LEU A 141 15.20 6.38 -5.59
CA LEU A 141 15.87 5.56 -6.60
C LEU A 141 16.22 4.21 -5.98
N THR A 142 15.68 3.11 -6.51
CA THR A 142 15.83 1.77 -5.95
C THR A 142 16.80 0.89 -6.74
N LYS A 143 17.06 1.22 -8.02
CA LYS A 143 17.98 0.49 -8.88
C LYS A 143 18.56 1.40 -9.96
N ILE A 144 19.83 1.23 -10.29
CA ILE A 144 20.50 1.86 -11.43
C ILE A 144 21.37 0.84 -12.15
N ARG A 145 21.39 0.87 -13.48
CA ARG A 145 22.31 0.11 -14.34
C ARG A 145 22.68 0.93 -15.56
N GLY A 146 23.97 1.12 -15.81
CA GLY A 146 24.49 1.80 -16.98
C GLY A 146 26.00 1.64 -17.08
N GLY A 147 26.53 1.78 -18.30
CA GLY A 147 27.95 1.57 -18.61
C GLY A 147 28.32 0.12 -18.89
N SER A 148 29.41 -0.05 -19.64
CA SER A 148 29.94 -1.35 -20.06
C SER A 148 31.44 -1.51 -19.82
N SER A 149 32.22 -0.44 -20.02
CA SER A 149 33.66 -0.37 -19.78
C SER A 149 34.06 1.04 -19.37
N HIS A 150 35.20 1.18 -18.68
CA HIS A 150 35.74 2.45 -18.21
C HIS A 150 36.12 3.43 -19.33
N ASN A 151 36.42 2.93 -20.53
CA ASN A 151 36.85 3.73 -21.69
C ASN A 151 35.72 3.96 -22.72
N VAL A 152 34.49 3.57 -22.40
CA VAL A 152 33.31 3.72 -23.28
C VAL A 152 32.27 4.57 -22.56
N MET A 153 31.83 5.66 -23.20
CA MET A 153 30.74 6.47 -22.67
C MET A 153 29.43 5.68 -22.71
N PRO A 154 28.67 5.59 -21.60
CA PRO A 154 27.43 4.80 -21.55
C PRO A 154 26.38 5.30 -22.55
N GLY A 155 26.07 4.46 -23.54
CA GLY A 155 24.95 4.71 -24.47
C GLY A 155 23.58 4.23 -23.97
N ARG A 156 23.52 3.57 -22.80
CA ARG A 156 22.26 3.13 -22.21
C ARG A 156 22.34 3.16 -20.70
N CYS A 157 21.30 3.70 -20.08
CA CYS A 157 21.08 3.64 -18.64
C CYS A 157 19.63 3.27 -18.34
N THR A 158 19.42 2.53 -17.27
CA THR A 158 18.09 2.24 -16.72
C THR A 158 18.08 2.53 -15.23
N ILE A 159 17.07 3.27 -14.77
CA ILE A 159 16.79 3.46 -13.35
C ILE A 159 15.41 2.92 -12.98
N THR A 160 15.27 2.44 -11.75
CA THR A 160 13.98 2.12 -11.15
C THR A 160 13.74 3.06 -9.98
N VAL A 161 12.56 3.67 -9.95
CA VAL A 161 12.15 4.62 -8.91
C VAL A 161 10.84 4.15 -8.26
N ASP A 162 10.71 4.38 -6.96
CA ASP A 162 9.50 4.13 -6.18
C ASP A 162 8.96 5.47 -5.68
N ILE A 163 7.72 5.79 -6.03
CA ILE A 163 7.05 7.04 -5.66
C ILE A 163 5.82 6.68 -4.83
N ARG A 164 5.70 7.23 -3.61
CA ARG A 164 4.54 7.09 -2.74
C ARG A 164 3.68 8.32 -2.80
N VAL A 165 2.42 8.13 -3.17
CA VAL A 165 1.46 9.18 -3.50
C VAL A 165 0.42 9.30 -2.38
N PRO A 166 0.21 10.48 -1.78
CA PRO A 166 -0.80 10.66 -0.73
C PRO A 166 -2.21 10.79 -1.34
N PRO A 167 -3.30 10.58 -0.58
CA PRO A 167 -4.68 10.64 -1.08
C PRO A 167 -5.12 11.96 -1.76
N LYS A 168 -4.37 13.04 -1.58
CA LYS A 168 -4.60 14.32 -2.27
C LYS A 168 -4.37 14.24 -3.79
N TYR A 169 -3.54 13.30 -4.25
CA TYR A 169 -3.18 13.13 -5.65
C TYR A 169 -3.51 11.72 -6.13
N THR A 170 -3.72 11.57 -7.42
CA THR A 170 -3.79 10.24 -8.06
C THR A 170 -2.43 9.84 -8.61
N THR A 171 -2.17 8.54 -8.71
CA THR A 171 -0.96 8.05 -9.37
C THR A 171 -0.92 8.44 -10.84
N THR A 172 -2.09 8.57 -11.48
CA THR A 172 -2.20 9.04 -12.87
C THR A 172 -1.76 10.50 -13.02
N GLN A 173 -2.10 11.39 -12.08
CA GLN A 173 -1.61 12.77 -12.08
C GLN A 173 -0.08 12.82 -11.98
N ILE A 174 0.49 12.06 -11.05
CA ILE A 174 1.95 12.01 -10.85
C ILE A 174 2.65 11.38 -12.05
N LEU A 175 2.08 10.35 -12.65
CA LEU A 175 2.59 9.73 -13.86
C LEU A 175 2.66 10.74 -15.04
N ASN A 176 1.61 11.54 -15.22
CA ASN A 176 1.58 12.56 -16.28
C ASN A 176 2.62 13.65 -16.02
N GLU A 177 2.78 14.10 -14.78
CA GLU A 177 3.83 15.06 -14.42
C GLU A 177 5.24 14.50 -14.72
N VAL A 178 5.49 13.22 -14.42
CA VAL A 178 6.76 12.57 -14.78
C VAL A 178 6.95 12.52 -16.30
N LYS A 179 5.90 12.22 -17.08
CA LYS A 179 5.97 12.25 -18.56
C LYS A 179 6.29 13.64 -19.09
N GLU A 180 5.64 14.67 -18.56
CA GLU A 180 5.90 16.06 -18.95
C GLU A 180 7.33 16.47 -18.65
N ILE A 181 7.88 16.06 -17.50
CA ILE A 181 9.29 16.34 -17.16
C ILE A 181 10.19 15.63 -18.16
N ILE A 182 9.99 14.34 -18.43
CA ILE A 182 10.79 13.58 -19.42
C ILE A 182 10.74 14.26 -20.79
N GLY A 183 9.57 14.71 -21.23
CA GLY A 183 9.40 15.40 -22.52
C GLY A 183 10.18 16.71 -22.65
N ARG A 184 10.54 17.38 -21.55
CA ARG A 184 11.42 18.58 -21.56
C ARG A 184 12.89 18.23 -21.81
N PHE A 185 13.28 16.98 -21.56
CA PHE A 185 14.64 16.48 -21.76
C PHE A 185 14.81 15.83 -23.13
N GLU A 186 13.71 15.42 -23.75
CA GLU A 186 13.68 15.07 -25.18
C GLU A 186 13.99 16.31 -26.02
N ARG A 187 14.74 16.11 -27.09
CA ARG A 187 15.11 17.15 -28.07
C ARG A 187 14.55 16.74 -29.42
N ASP A 188 14.43 17.68 -30.36
CA ASP A 188 14.13 17.41 -31.78
C ASP A 188 15.29 16.70 -32.52
N LEU A 189 16.08 15.90 -31.79
CA LEU A 189 17.23 15.15 -32.25
C LEU A 189 16.92 13.66 -32.11
N SER A 190 17.69 12.83 -32.83
CA SER A 190 17.55 11.38 -32.70
C SER A 190 17.87 10.86 -31.30
N PHE A 191 18.60 11.63 -30.48
CA PHE A 191 19.00 11.28 -29.11
C PHE A 191 19.15 12.55 -28.24
N PRO A 192 19.03 12.45 -26.91
CA PRO A 192 18.73 11.25 -26.12
C PRO A 192 17.28 10.79 -26.30
N LYS A 193 17.07 9.48 -26.30
CA LYS A 193 15.72 8.89 -26.28
C LYS A 193 15.40 8.42 -24.87
N PHE A 194 14.21 8.75 -24.40
CA PHE A 194 13.72 8.27 -23.11
C PHE A 194 12.56 7.29 -23.31
N ASP A 195 12.50 6.27 -22.46
CA ASP A 195 11.36 5.37 -22.34
C ASP A 195 10.98 5.22 -20.88
N MET A 196 9.70 4.98 -20.61
CA MET A 196 9.15 4.81 -19.27
C MET A 196 8.21 3.60 -19.24
N GLN A 197 8.53 2.68 -18.34
CA GLN A 197 7.73 1.48 -18.08
C GLN A 197 7.13 1.56 -16.69
N ILE A 198 5.81 1.36 -16.60
CA ILE A 198 5.11 1.25 -15.32
C ILE A 198 5.31 -0.18 -14.81
N LEU A 199 5.98 -0.33 -13.67
CA LEU A 199 6.21 -1.63 -13.03
C LEU A 199 5.08 -1.98 -12.06
N ASP A 200 4.55 -0.97 -11.36
CA ASP A 200 3.44 -1.11 -10.41
C ASP A 200 2.72 0.24 -10.27
N GLN A 201 1.39 0.18 -10.17
CA GLN A 201 0.54 1.36 -10.04
C GLN A 201 -0.65 1.03 -9.15
N THR A 202 -0.68 1.63 -7.96
CA THR A 202 -1.76 1.49 -6.98
C THR A 202 -2.17 2.85 -6.46
N GLU A 203 -3.45 3.21 -6.63
CA GLU A 203 -3.99 4.48 -6.16
C GLU A 203 -3.99 4.58 -4.62
N PRO A 204 -3.76 5.78 -4.02
CA PRO A 204 -3.95 5.97 -2.60
C PRO A 204 -5.41 5.77 -2.20
N PHE A 205 -5.63 5.44 -0.93
CA PHE A 205 -6.96 5.31 -0.38
C PHE A 205 -6.98 5.80 1.07
N GLU A 206 -8.00 6.60 1.40
CA GLU A 206 -8.31 6.99 2.77
C GLU A 206 -9.81 6.85 3.01
N ALA A 207 -10.16 6.14 4.07
CA ALA A 207 -11.51 5.92 4.49
C ALA A 207 -12.16 7.23 4.93
N ASP A 208 -13.44 7.42 4.58
CA ASP A 208 -14.23 8.50 5.13
C ASP A 208 -14.34 8.34 6.66
N ARG A 209 -13.99 9.41 7.38
CA ARG A 209 -14.06 9.51 8.85
C ARG A 209 -15.47 9.30 9.38
N ASN A 210 -16.49 9.57 8.56
CA ASN A 210 -17.90 9.44 8.91
C ASN A 210 -18.51 8.10 8.48
N SER A 211 -17.73 7.22 7.85
CA SER A 211 -18.25 5.94 7.35
C SER A 211 -18.82 5.07 8.48
N PRO A 212 -19.97 4.41 8.26
CA PRO A 212 -20.58 3.50 9.24
C PRO A 212 -19.60 2.44 9.76
N ILE A 213 -18.81 1.83 8.88
CA ILE A 213 -17.84 0.80 9.24
C ILE A 213 -16.74 1.30 10.19
N LEU A 214 -16.21 2.51 9.96
CA LEU A 214 -15.22 3.10 10.87
C LEU A 214 -15.84 3.39 12.24
N ARG A 215 -17.05 3.98 12.25
CA ARG A 215 -17.78 4.28 13.50
C ARG A 215 -18.09 3.00 14.28
N ALA A 216 -18.46 1.93 13.59
CA ALA A 216 -18.74 0.63 14.20
C ALA A 216 -17.48 0.05 14.89
N LEU A 217 -16.33 0.03 14.21
CA LEU A 217 -15.07 -0.40 14.82
C LEU A 217 -14.65 0.48 15.99
N VAL A 218 -14.79 1.81 15.88
CA VAL A 218 -14.47 2.73 16.99
C VAL A 218 -15.31 2.40 18.24
N ARG A 219 -16.60 2.15 18.07
CA ARG A 219 -17.49 1.76 19.18
C ARG A 219 -17.16 0.38 19.72
N ALA A 220 -16.86 -0.58 18.86
CA ALA A 220 -16.49 -1.93 19.25
C ALA A 220 -15.19 -1.95 20.09
N ILE A 221 -14.16 -1.25 19.63
CA ILE A 221 -12.90 -1.13 20.38
C ILE A 221 -13.16 -0.43 21.72
N LEU A 222 -13.94 0.66 21.74
CA LEU A 222 -14.29 1.34 23.00
C LEU A 222 -15.01 0.41 23.99
N LYS A 223 -15.96 -0.41 23.51
CA LYS A 223 -16.71 -1.35 24.35
C LYS A 223 -15.84 -2.48 24.90
N VAL A 224 -14.99 -3.09 24.08
CA VAL A 224 -14.18 -4.25 24.48
C VAL A 224 -12.92 -3.84 25.24
N ARG A 225 -12.33 -2.70 24.89
CA ARG A 225 -11.02 -2.24 25.42
C ARG A 225 -11.14 -1.13 26.46
N GLY A 226 -12.30 -0.47 26.56
CA GLY A 226 -12.50 0.66 27.47
C GLY A 226 -11.78 1.94 27.05
N LYS A 227 -11.19 1.99 25.85
CA LYS A 227 -10.48 3.17 25.34
C LYS A 227 -10.75 3.38 23.86
N ARG A 228 -10.66 4.63 23.41
CA ARG A 228 -10.83 4.97 21.99
C ARG A 228 -9.61 4.50 21.18
N PRO A 229 -9.82 3.95 19.97
CA PRO A 229 -8.70 3.55 19.13
C PRO A 229 -7.95 4.77 18.57
N MET A 230 -6.68 4.55 18.23
CA MET A 230 -5.96 5.49 17.38
C MET A 230 -6.26 5.19 15.90
N LEU A 231 -6.43 6.26 15.12
CA LEU A 231 -6.59 6.15 13.67
C LEU A 231 -5.23 6.30 13.01
N LEU A 232 -4.74 5.22 12.41
CA LEU A 232 -3.43 5.18 11.76
C LEU A 232 -3.54 5.49 10.27
N ARG A 233 -2.51 6.16 9.78
CA ARG A 233 -2.28 6.46 8.37
C ARG A 233 -0.91 5.90 8.02
N LYS A 234 -0.86 4.88 7.16
CA LYS A 234 0.38 4.20 6.79
C LYS A 234 0.96 4.82 5.52
N THR A 235 2.28 5.00 5.49
CA THR A 235 3.01 5.55 4.33
C THR A 235 3.32 4.50 3.25
N GLY A 236 3.08 3.23 3.56
CA GLY A 236 3.12 2.13 2.60
C GLY A 236 1.82 2.02 1.80
N THR A 237 1.67 0.87 1.15
CA THR A 237 0.52 0.48 0.32
C THR A 237 0.10 -0.90 0.78
N GLY A 238 -1.20 -1.20 0.73
CA GLY A 238 -1.73 -2.54 1.00
C GLY A 238 -3.04 -2.77 0.26
N ASP A 239 -3.57 -3.98 0.34
CA ASP A 239 -4.76 -4.40 -0.43
C ASP A 239 -6.03 -3.56 -0.15
N MET A 240 -6.10 -2.86 0.98
CA MET A 240 -7.12 -1.82 1.25
C MET A 240 -7.20 -0.77 0.13
N ASN A 241 -6.06 -0.37 -0.45
CA ASN A 241 -6.01 0.56 -1.57
C ASN A 241 -6.86 0.07 -2.74
N THR A 242 -6.54 -1.14 -3.22
CA THR A 242 -7.20 -1.73 -4.38
C THR A 242 -8.66 -2.05 -4.08
N LEU A 243 -8.95 -2.61 -2.91
CA LEU A 243 -10.31 -2.96 -2.50
C LEU A 243 -11.23 -1.73 -2.49
N GLY A 244 -10.77 -0.65 -1.85
CA GLY A 244 -11.55 0.59 -1.75
C GLY A 244 -11.71 1.32 -3.07
N THR A 245 -10.66 1.40 -3.89
CA THR A 245 -10.72 2.12 -5.17
C THR A 245 -11.52 1.37 -6.23
N VAL A 246 -11.43 0.03 -6.29
CA VAL A 246 -12.15 -0.78 -7.29
C VAL A 246 -13.63 -0.92 -6.94
N LEU A 247 -13.95 -1.28 -5.69
CA LEU A 247 -15.35 -1.43 -5.27
C LEU A 247 -16.04 -0.09 -5.00
N LYS A 248 -15.28 0.99 -4.78
CA LYS A 248 -15.79 2.33 -4.43
C LYS A 248 -16.66 2.32 -3.18
N ILE A 249 -16.28 1.51 -2.20
CA ILE A 249 -16.96 1.38 -0.90
C ILE A 249 -16.07 1.82 0.25
N PRO A 250 -16.63 2.16 1.43
CA PRO A 250 -15.82 2.40 2.62
C PRO A 250 -15.08 1.14 3.05
N VAL A 251 -13.76 1.25 3.13
CA VAL A 251 -12.86 0.19 3.60
C VAL A 251 -12.03 0.70 4.77
N VAL A 252 -11.81 -0.14 5.75
CA VAL A 252 -10.87 0.11 6.86
C VAL A 252 -9.98 -1.09 7.03
N THR A 253 -8.80 -0.89 7.60
CA THR A 253 -7.89 -2.00 7.92
C THR A 253 -7.83 -2.19 9.42
N TYR A 254 -8.04 -3.43 9.87
CA TYR A 254 -8.01 -3.78 11.28
C TYR A 254 -7.59 -5.24 11.49
N GLY A 255 -6.72 -5.45 12.46
CA GLY A 255 -6.30 -6.77 12.90
C GLY A 255 -5.37 -6.68 14.11
N PRO A 256 -5.30 -7.76 14.92
CA PRO A 256 -4.42 -7.82 16.08
C PRO A 256 -2.95 -7.95 15.66
N GLY A 257 -2.06 -7.65 16.60
CA GLY A 257 -0.64 -7.91 16.44
C GLY A 257 0.16 -6.68 16.09
N ASN A 258 1.45 -6.74 16.41
CA ASN A 258 2.38 -5.65 16.21
C ASN A 258 3.01 -5.75 14.80
N PRO A 259 2.70 -4.82 13.88
CA PRO A 259 3.26 -4.85 12.52
C PRO A 259 4.79 -4.75 12.48
N HIS A 260 5.45 -4.27 13.54
CA HIS A 260 6.91 -4.27 13.61
C HIS A 260 7.53 -5.68 13.79
N LEU A 261 6.72 -6.68 14.12
CA LEU A 261 7.16 -8.07 14.22
C LEU A 261 7.01 -8.84 12.90
N SER A 262 6.24 -8.32 11.94
CA SER A 262 6.09 -8.88 10.59
C SER A 262 7.43 -9.10 9.91
N HIS A 263 7.58 -10.21 9.18
CA HIS A 263 8.81 -10.65 8.50
C HIS A 263 10.04 -10.89 9.39
N THR A 264 9.98 -10.65 10.70
CA THR A 264 11.12 -10.86 11.59
C THR A 264 11.22 -12.31 12.07
N ARG A 265 12.34 -12.66 12.71
CA ARG A 265 12.50 -13.94 13.44
C ARG A 265 11.70 -14.00 14.74
N LYS A 266 11.17 -12.87 15.20
CA LYS A 266 10.42 -12.73 16.46
C LYS A 266 8.91 -12.65 16.23
N GLU A 267 8.45 -12.97 15.02
CA GLU A 267 7.04 -12.89 14.68
C GLU A 267 6.19 -13.76 15.60
N GLY A 268 5.18 -13.13 16.20
CA GLY A 268 4.23 -13.76 17.09
C GLY A 268 3.14 -12.80 17.50
N ILE A 269 2.11 -13.37 18.14
CA ILE A 269 0.90 -12.68 18.57
C ILE A 269 0.60 -13.01 20.03
N GLU A 270 0.19 -12.03 20.81
CA GLU A 270 -0.30 -12.27 22.17
C GLU A 270 -1.68 -12.96 22.08
N ILE A 271 -1.85 -14.08 22.77
CA ILE A 271 -3.10 -14.86 22.75
C ILE A 271 -4.27 -14.01 23.23
N LYS A 272 -4.07 -13.22 24.28
CA LYS A 272 -5.09 -12.33 24.81
C LYS A 272 -5.51 -11.28 23.78
N GLU A 273 -4.54 -10.68 23.09
CA GLU A 273 -4.80 -9.71 22.02
C GLU A 273 -5.59 -10.35 20.87
N PHE A 274 -5.16 -11.53 20.42
CA PHE A 274 -5.87 -12.29 19.39
C PHE A 274 -7.33 -12.55 19.78
N LEU A 275 -7.58 -13.08 20.98
CA LEU A 275 -8.94 -13.39 21.45
C LEU A 275 -9.82 -12.14 21.53
N GLN A 276 -9.32 -11.05 22.11
CA GLN A 276 -10.07 -9.80 22.21
C GLN A 276 -10.35 -9.16 20.85
N SER A 277 -9.51 -9.42 19.83
CA SER A 277 -9.78 -8.94 18.47
C SER A 277 -11.00 -9.63 17.84
N ILE A 278 -11.27 -10.88 18.21
CA ILE A 278 -12.48 -11.61 17.80
C ILE A 278 -13.71 -10.91 18.39
N ASP A 279 -13.69 -10.60 19.68
CA ASP A 279 -14.78 -9.90 20.38
C ASP A 279 -15.05 -8.53 19.76
N ILE A 280 -13.99 -7.81 19.38
CA ILE A 280 -14.09 -6.50 18.70
C ILE A 280 -14.75 -6.66 17.33
N LEU A 281 -14.31 -7.61 16.52
CA LEU A 281 -14.88 -7.83 15.19
C LEU A 281 -16.35 -8.25 15.28
N GLN A 282 -16.71 -9.11 16.23
CA GLN A 282 -18.11 -9.49 16.49
C GLN A 282 -18.95 -8.27 16.89
N THR A 283 -18.44 -7.45 17.82
CA THR A 283 -19.13 -6.23 18.25
C THR A 283 -19.26 -5.23 17.12
N ALA A 284 -18.26 -5.13 16.24
CA ALA A 284 -18.27 -4.22 15.10
C ALA A 284 -19.33 -4.60 14.06
N ILE A 285 -19.54 -5.90 13.81
CA ILE A 285 -20.62 -6.38 12.94
C ILE A 285 -22.00 -5.91 13.47
N VAL A 286 -22.25 -6.11 14.77
CA VAL A 286 -23.50 -5.69 15.42
C VAL A 286 -23.66 -4.17 15.40
N GLU A 287 -22.61 -3.41 15.70
CA GLU A 287 -22.65 -1.94 15.64
C GLU A 287 -22.90 -1.43 14.22
N LEU A 288 -22.34 -2.07 13.21
CA LEU A 288 -22.55 -1.70 11.81
C LEU A 288 -24.00 -1.91 11.41
N ALA A 289 -24.58 -3.07 11.71
CA ALA A 289 -26.00 -3.36 11.45
C ALA A 289 -26.92 -2.33 12.12
N ASN A 290 -26.65 -1.99 13.38
CA ASN A 290 -27.41 -0.95 14.10
C ASN A 290 -27.29 0.45 13.49
N LEU A 291 -26.15 0.77 12.86
CA LEU A 291 -25.91 2.05 12.21
C LEU A 291 -26.58 2.14 10.82
N THR A 292 -26.79 1.02 10.14
CA THR A 292 -27.39 0.97 8.81
C THR A 292 -28.91 0.85 8.85
N VAL A 293 -29.48 0.15 9.85
CA VAL A 293 -30.94 0.04 10.05
C VAL A 293 -31.59 1.38 10.44
N ARG A 294 -30.82 2.36 10.93
CA ARG A 294 -31.32 3.68 11.34
C ARG A 294 -31.34 4.73 10.21
N LYS A 295 -31.24 4.30 8.96
CA LYS A 295 -31.45 5.14 7.76
C LYS A 295 -32.75 4.75 7.08
#